data_AF-A0A650CJX6-F1
#
_entry.id   AF-A0A650CJX6-F1
#
_cell.length_a   1.000
_cell.length_b   1.000
_cell.length_c   1.000
_cell.angle_alpha   90.00
_cell.angle_beta   90.00
_cell.angle_gamma   90.00
#
_symmetry.space_group_name_H-M   'P 1'
#
loop_
_entity.id
_entity.type
_entity.pdbx_description
1 polymer ?
#
loop_
_entity_poly.entity_id
_entity_poly.type
_entity_poly.pdbx_seq_one_letter_code
_entity_poly.pdbx_strand_id
1 'polypeptide(L)'
;MNEEVISILWKVIDNDIPLVNDDMHTFLIKDGEITEEDLKIWNDAVKKIKEAYKKLIFNENEAKSLLNSSLELLNSIKPKKPFPPEVRIRFEELKTSVAKCIELISKA
;
A
#
# COMPACT_ATOMS: atom_id res chain seq x y z
N MET A 1 7.64 -4.61 -20.12
CA MET A 1 6.66 -5.20 -19.16
C MET A 1 6.90 -4.68 -17.75
N ASN A 2 8.14 -4.63 -17.27
CA ASN A 2 8.45 -4.10 -15.93
C ASN A 2 8.41 -2.58 -15.80
N GLU A 3 8.55 -1.81 -16.89
CA GLU A 3 8.54 -0.34 -16.84
C GLU A 3 7.21 0.25 -16.34
N GLU A 4 6.06 -0.28 -16.76
CA GLU A 4 4.76 0.19 -16.26
C GLU A 4 4.61 -0.10 -14.76
N VAL A 5 5.00 -1.31 -14.32
CA VAL A 5 4.94 -1.70 -12.91
C VAL A 5 5.87 -0.84 -12.06
N ILE A 6 7.09 -0.58 -12.54
CA ILE A 6 8.07 0.31 -11.90
C ILE A 6 7.48 1.72 -11.77
N SER A 7 6.87 2.26 -12.83
CA SER A 7 6.28 3.60 -12.81
C SER A 7 5.14 3.72 -11.80
N ILE A 8 4.26 2.71 -11.71
CA ILE A 8 3.15 2.72 -10.76
C ILE A 8 3.68 2.63 -9.33
N LEU A 9 4.58 1.68 -9.03
CA LEU A 9 5.13 1.53 -7.69
C LEU A 9 5.97 2.73 -7.26
N TRP A 10 6.68 3.36 -8.19
CA TRP A 10 7.41 4.59 -7.90
C TRP A 10 6.45 5.70 -7.47
N LYS A 11 5.33 5.90 -8.19
CA LYS A 11 4.27 6.84 -7.78
C LYS A 11 3.70 6.48 -6.39
N VAL A 12 3.40 5.20 -6.15
CA VAL A 12 2.88 4.76 -4.85
C VAL A 12 3.85 5.08 -3.72
N ILE A 13 5.14 4.83 -3.92
CA ILE A 13 6.19 5.04 -2.90
C ILE A 13 6.45 6.54 -2.66
N ASP A 14 6.48 7.33 -3.73
CA ASP A 14 6.90 8.73 -3.67
C ASP A 14 5.75 9.68 -3.32
N ASN A 15 4.50 9.32 -3.65
CA ASN A 15 3.33 10.18 -3.46
C ASN A 15 2.27 9.58 -2.53
N ASP A 16 1.73 8.42 -2.89
CA ASP A 16 0.51 7.91 -2.23
C ASP A 16 0.80 7.45 -0.79
N ILE A 17 1.94 6.77 -0.57
CA ILE A 17 2.37 6.33 0.77
C ILE A 17 2.59 7.52 1.71
N PRO A 18 3.37 8.56 1.36
CA PRO A 18 3.52 9.73 2.22
C PRO A 18 2.19 10.38 2.63
N LEU A 19 1.28 10.59 1.67
CA LEU A 19 -0.02 11.22 1.94
C LEU A 19 -0.86 10.40 2.92
N VAL A 20 -0.98 9.09 2.67
CA VAL A 20 -1.73 8.20 3.57
C VAL A 20 -1.01 8.06 4.92
N ASN A 21 0.32 8.08 4.94
CA ASN A 21 1.08 7.99 6.18
C ASN A 21 0.82 9.19 7.09
N ASP A 22 0.75 10.39 6.52
CA ASP A 22 0.38 11.61 7.24
C ASP A 22 -1.06 11.52 7.77
N ASP A 23 -2.00 10.99 6.97
CA ASP A 23 -3.38 10.76 7.41
C ASP A 23 -3.48 9.80 8.61
N MET A 24 -2.77 8.66 8.52
CA MET A 24 -2.76 7.63 9.57
C MET A 24 -2.22 8.16 10.90
N HIS A 25 -1.13 8.93 10.88
CA HIS A 25 -0.47 9.43 12.10
C HIS A 25 -1.12 10.71 12.65
N THR A 26 -1.65 11.57 11.79
CA THR A 26 -2.13 12.90 12.19
C THR A 26 -3.57 12.86 12.65
N PHE A 27 -4.43 12.18 11.90
CA PHE A 27 -5.87 12.23 12.12
C PHE A 27 -6.38 10.90 12.69
N LEU A 28 -6.05 9.78 12.05
CA LEU A 28 -6.73 8.52 12.33
C LEU A 28 -6.37 7.88 13.68
N ILE A 29 -5.12 7.99 14.14
CA ILE A 29 -4.75 7.48 15.48
C ILE A 29 -5.22 8.45 16.57
N LYS A 30 -5.04 9.76 16.36
CA LYS A 30 -5.38 10.77 17.36
C LYS A 30 -6.88 10.85 17.61
N ASP A 31 -7.69 10.71 16.56
CA ASP A 31 -9.15 10.77 16.64
C ASP A 31 -9.81 9.39 16.90
N GLY A 32 -8.97 8.33 16.98
CA GLY A 32 -9.33 6.98 17.40
C GLY A 32 -10.01 6.12 16.33
N GLU A 33 -9.91 6.50 15.06
CA GLU A 33 -10.41 5.77 13.88
C GLU A 33 -9.64 4.48 13.66
N ILE A 34 -8.32 4.46 13.92
CA ILE A 34 -7.48 3.26 13.82
C ILE A 34 -6.74 2.99 15.13
N THR A 35 -6.30 1.76 15.30
CA THR A 35 -5.51 1.33 16.46
C THR A 35 -4.00 1.39 16.18
N GLU A 36 -3.20 1.28 17.24
CA GLU A 36 -1.74 1.05 17.12
C GLU A 36 -1.43 -0.25 16.35
N GLU A 37 -2.31 -1.25 16.45
CA GLU A 37 -2.18 -2.50 15.69
C GLU A 37 -2.43 -2.26 14.19
N ASP A 38 -3.46 -1.49 13.83
CA ASP A 38 -3.70 -1.07 12.45
C ASP A 38 -2.52 -0.24 11.90
N LEU A 39 -1.93 0.64 12.71
CA LEU A 39 -0.75 1.40 12.31
C LEU A 39 0.45 0.48 12.06
N LYS A 40 0.64 -0.55 12.89
CA LYS A 40 1.68 -1.55 12.69
C LYS A 40 1.46 -2.33 11.38
N ILE A 41 0.22 -2.73 11.10
CA ILE A 41 -0.17 -3.39 9.85
C ILE A 41 0.15 -2.49 8.64
N TRP A 42 -0.20 -1.20 8.72
CA TRP A 42 0.14 -0.21 7.71
C TRP A 42 1.66 -0.14 7.45
N ASN A 43 2.46 -0.01 8.51
CA ASN A 43 3.92 0.07 8.40
C ASN A 43 4.52 -1.20 7.78
N ASP A 44 4.00 -2.38 8.15
CA ASP A 44 4.43 -3.66 7.58
C ASP A 44 4.05 -3.81 6.11
N ALA A 45 2.89 -3.29 5.70
CA ALA A 45 2.48 -3.25 4.29
C ALA A 45 3.39 -2.32 3.47
N VAL A 46 3.65 -1.10 3.96
CA VAL A 46 4.55 -0.13 3.33
C VAL A 46 5.95 -0.70 3.14
N LYS A 47 6.48 -1.39 4.15
CA LYS A 47 7.79 -2.05 4.05
C LYS A 47 7.82 -3.08 2.92
N LYS A 48 6.78 -3.92 2.81
CA LYS A 48 6.66 -4.93 1.74
C LYS A 48 6.56 -4.29 0.35
N ILE A 49 5.82 -3.21 0.19
CA ILE A 49 5.73 -2.48 -1.10
C ILE A 49 7.12 -1.96 -1.51
N LYS A 50 7.85 -1.34 -0.59
CA LYS A 50 9.20 -0.83 -0.84
C LYS A 50 10.20 -1.95 -1.14
N GLU A 51 10.07 -3.10 -0.48
CA GLU A 51 10.88 -4.29 -0.77
C GLU A 51 10.54 -4.90 -2.14
N ALA A 52 9.26 -4.99 -2.50
CA ALA A 52 8.82 -5.47 -3.81
C ALA A 52 9.40 -4.63 -4.95
N TYR A 53 9.38 -3.30 -4.81
CA TYR A 53 9.98 -2.39 -5.79
C TYR A 53 11.46 -2.70 -6.03
N LYS A 54 12.24 -2.94 -4.97
CA LYS A 54 13.67 -3.29 -5.07
C LYS A 54 13.88 -4.65 -5.73
N LYS A 55 12.95 -5.58 -5.53
CA LYS A 55 13.03 -6.96 -6.03
C LYS A 55 12.56 -7.11 -7.48
N LEU A 56 11.80 -6.15 -7.99
CA LEU A 56 11.13 -6.25 -9.29
C LEU A 56 12.08 -6.54 -10.47
N ILE A 57 13.32 -6.03 -10.40
CA ILE A 57 14.33 -6.22 -11.45
C ILE A 57 14.99 -7.61 -11.37
N PHE A 58 15.09 -8.19 -10.17
CA PHE A 58 15.93 -9.37 -9.91
C PHE A 58 15.11 -10.65 -9.67
N ASN A 59 13.89 -10.51 -9.15
CA ASN A 59 13.02 -11.62 -8.78
C ASN A 59 11.56 -11.18 -8.78
N GLU A 60 10.95 -11.24 -9.95
CA GLU A 60 9.58 -10.78 -10.18
C GLU A 60 8.54 -11.59 -9.38
N ASN A 61 8.77 -12.89 -9.18
CA ASN A 61 7.91 -13.75 -8.36
C ASN A 61 7.94 -13.35 -6.88
N GLU A 62 9.12 -13.03 -6.34
CA GLU A 62 9.26 -12.54 -4.96
C GLU A 62 8.62 -11.16 -4.82
N ALA A 63 8.80 -10.27 -5.80
CA ALA A 63 8.14 -8.97 -5.82
C ALA A 63 6.60 -9.11 -5.81
N LYS A 64 6.05 -9.99 -6.64
CA LYS A 64 4.61 -10.29 -6.65
C LYS A 64 4.13 -10.85 -5.32
N SER A 65 4.88 -11.75 -4.70
CA SER A 65 4.53 -12.30 -3.38
C SER A 65 4.44 -11.20 -2.32
N LEU A 66 5.45 -10.31 -2.27
CA LEU A 66 5.49 -9.17 -1.38
C LEU A 66 4.31 -8.20 -1.61
N LEU A 67 3.95 -7.93 -2.87
CA LEU A 67 2.79 -7.09 -3.20
C LEU A 67 1.48 -7.73 -2.75
N ASN A 68 1.27 -9.03 -2.99
CA ASN A 68 0.09 -9.74 -2.50
C ASN A 68 -0.03 -9.65 -0.98
N SER A 69 1.05 -9.99 -0.25
CA SER A 69 1.06 -9.87 1.21
C SER A 69 0.82 -8.44 1.68
N SER A 70 1.32 -7.43 0.96
CA SER A 70 1.04 -6.02 1.30
C SER A 70 -0.44 -5.67 1.13
N LEU A 71 -1.07 -6.14 0.05
CA LEU A 71 -2.48 -5.89 -0.23
C LEU A 71 -3.40 -6.59 0.78
N GLU A 72 -3.05 -7.81 1.21
CA GLU A 72 -3.74 -8.52 2.28
C GLU A 72 -3.69 -7.74 3.61
N LEU A 73 -2.51 -7.23 3.98
CA LEU A 73 -2.35 -6.38 5.17
C LEU A 73 -3.20 -5.11 5.07
N LEU A 74 -3.14 -4.40 3.94
CA LEU A 74 -3.94 -3.19 3.71
C LEU A 74 -5.45 -3.47 3.84
N ASN A 75 -5.92 -4.61 3.33
CA ASN A 75 -7.32 -5.02 3.44
C ASN A 75 -7.71 -5.49 4.85
N SER A 76 -6.75 -5.85 5.70
CA SER A 76 -7.02 -6.21 7.10
C SER A 76 -7.18 -5.02 8.04
N ILE A 77 -6.75 -3.83 7.62
CA ILE A 77 -6.98 -2.59 8.39
C ILE A 77 -8.48 -2.34 8.45
N LYS A 78 -9.03 -2.36 9.66
CA LYS A 78 -10.46 -2.22 9.93
C LYS A 78 -10.69 -1.02 10.84
N PRO A 79 -10.90 0.17 10.25
CA PRO A 79 -11.14 1.37 11.02
C PRO A 79 -12.37 1.21 11.90
N LYS A 80 -12.29 1.67 13.15
CA LYS A 80 -13.40 1.69 14.12
C LYS A 80 -14.53 2.62 13.67
N LYS A 81 -14.19 3.64 12.89
CA LYS A 81 -15.13 4.54 12.23
C LYS A 81 -14.75 4.64 10.75
N PRO A 82 -15.70 4.95 9.85
CA PRO A 82 -15.38 5.22 8.47
C PRO A 82 -14.31 6.30 8.35
N PHE A 83 -13.34 6.09 7.46
CA PHE A 83 -12.38 7.13 7.13
C PHE A 83 -13.10 8.38 6.59
N PRO A 84 -12.56 9.58 6.87
CA PRO A 84 -12.97 10.78 6.16
C PRO A 84 -12.93 10.54 4.63
N PRO A 85 -13.86 11.13 3.86
CA PRO A 85 -14.00 10.82 2.44
C PRO A 85 -12.69 10.91 1.64
N GLU A 86 -11.89 11.94 1.89
CA GLU A 86 -10.60 12.13 1.20
C GLU A 86 -9.57 11.06 1.55
N VAL A 87 -9.43 10.75 2.84
CA VAL A 87 -8.52 9.71 3.33
C VAL A 87 -8.92 8.35 2.78
N ARG A 88 -10.22 8.07 2.74
CA ARG A 88 -10.76 6.84 2.14
C ARG A 88 -10.39 6.74 0.66
N ILE A 89 -10.55 7.82 -0.10
CA ILE A 89 -10.21 7.85 -1.52
C ILE A 89 -8.71 7.56 -1.70
N ARG A 90 -7.84 8.28 -0.98
CA ARG A 90 -6.38 8.07 -1.04
C ARG A 90 -5.97 6.64 -0.70
N PHE A 91 -6.57 6.07 0.36
CA PHE A 91 -6.28 4.69 0.78
C PHE A 91 -6.73 3.66 -0.27
N GLU A 92 -7.92 3.83 -0.84
CA GLU A 92 -8.43 2.93 -1.90
C GLU A 92 -7.64 3.07 -3.21
N GLU A 93 -7.21 4.28 -3.59
CA GLU A 93 -6.35 4.52 -4.76
C GLU A 93 -4.99 3.83 -4.61
N LEU A 94 -4.39 3.88 -3.41
CA LEU A 94 -3.15 3.17 -3.11
C LEU A 94 -3.34 1.65 -3.28
N LYS A 95 -4.38 1.07 -2.69
CA LYS A 95 -4.68 -0.37 -2.83
C LYS A 95 -4.92 -0.77 -4.28
N THR A 96 -5.65 0.07 -5.03
CA THR A 96 -5.94 -0.16 -6.45
C THR A 96 -4.66 -0.17 -7.28
N SER A 97 -3.73 0.74 -6.98
CA SER A 97 -2.42 0.81 -7.65
C SER A 97 -1.58 -0.43 -7.36
N VAL A 98 -1.54 -0.90 -6.11
CA VAL A 98 -0.87 -2.15 -5.72
C VAL A 98 -1.50 -3.36 -6.41
N ALA A 99 -2.83 -3.46 -6.43
CA ALA A 99 -3.55 -4.53 -7.12
C ALA A 99 -3.25 -4.55 -8.62
N LYS A 100 -3.24 -3.37 -9.26
CA LYS A 100 -2.87 -3.23 -10.68
C LYS A 100 -1.45 -3.76 -10.95
N CYS A 101 -0.48 -3.47 -10.09
CA CYS A 101 0.87 -4.03 -10.22
C CYS A 101 0.88 -5.57 -10.17
N ILE A 102 0.12 -6.17 -9.26
CA ILE A 102 0.01 -7.64 -9.16
C ILE A 102 -0.58 -8.23 -10.43
N GLU A 103 -1.61 -7.60 -11.00
CA GLU A 103 -2.23 -8.05 -12.26
C GLU A 103 -1.26 -7.97 -13.44
N LEU A 104 -0.52 -6.87 -13.56
CA LEU A 104 0.45 -6.66 -14.64
C LEU A 104 1.58 -7.70 -14.58
N ILE A 105 2.11 -7.99 -13.38
CA ILE A 105 3.11 -9.05 -13.17
C ILE A 105 2.52 -10.44 -13.46
N SER A 106 1.20 -10.64 -13.28
CA SER A 106 0.58 -11.95 -13.53
C SER A 106 0.26 -12.23 -14.99
N LYS A 107 0.25 -11.19 -15.83
CA LYS A 107 0.02 -11.28 -17.29
C LYS A 107 1.34 -11.35 -18.07
N ALA A 108 2.45 -11.16 -17.38
CA ALA A 108 3.82 -11.25 -17.86
C ALA A 108 4.28 -12.71 -18.01
#